data_AF-A0A954HHP7-F1
#
_entry.id   AF-A0A954HHP7-F1
#
_cell.length_a   1.000
_cell.length_b   1.000
_cell.length_c   1.000
_cell.angle_alpha   90.00
_cell.angle_beta   90.00
_cell.angle_gamma   90.00
#
_symmetry.space_group_name_H-M   'P 1'
#
loop_
_entity.id
_entity.type
_entity.pdbx_description
1 polymer ?
#
loop_
_entity_poly.entity_id
_entity_poly.type
_entity_poly.pdbx_seq_one_letter_code
_entity_poly.pdbx_strand_id
1 'polypeptide(L)' 'MADKRDFDEFLDKFRKHRELMTDELHKVIVGQDAVIEQILSAIFTGGHCLLVGVPGLAKTMVVSTIAKILD' A
#
# COMPACT_ATOMS: atom_id res chain seq x y z
N MET A 1 -25.48 -18.56 -1.96
CA MET A 1 -24.29 -19.39 -1.68
C MET A 1 -23.17 -19.26 -2.72
N ALA A 2 -23.46 -18.96 -4.01
CA ALA A 2 -22.42 -18.61 -4.98
C ALA A 2 -21.75 -17.25 -4.67
N ASP A 3 -22.58 -16.22 -4.44
CA ASP A 3 -22.17 -14.85 -4.10
C ASP A 3 -21.14 -14.73 -2.95
N LYS A 4 -21.34 -15.50 -1.86
CA LYS A 4 -20.41 -15.51 -0.73
C LYS A 4 -19.02 -16.06 -1.09
N ARG A 5 -18.96 -17.10 -1.93
CA ARG A 5 -17.69 -17.72 -2.33
C ARG A 5 -16.88 -16.81 -3.26
N ASP A 6 -17.57 -16.11 -4.16
CA ASP A 6 -16.92 -15.15 -5.07
C ASP A 6 -16.35 -13.96 -4.29
N PHE A 7 -17.07 -13.48 -3.28
CA PHE A 7 -16.57 -12.42 -2.39
C PHE A 7 -15.37 -12.88 -1.55
N ASP A 8 -15.42 -14.08 -0.99
CA ASP A 8 -14.30 -14.65 -0.21
C ASP A 8 -13.04 -14.81 -1.09
N GLU A 9 -13.19 -15.24 -2.34
CA GLU A 9 -12.06 -15.35 -3.30
C GLU A 9 -11.48 -13.98 -3.66
N PHE A 10 -12.34 -12.97 -3.85
CA PHE A 10 -11.91 -11.60 -4.08
C PHE A 10 -11.08 -11.06 -2.91
N LEU A 11 -11.54 -11.27 -1.67
CA LEU A 11 -10.82 -10.83 -0.47
C LEU A 11 -9.46 -11.52 -0.32
N ASP A 12 -9.36 -12.82 -0.63
CA ASP A 12 -8.09 -13.54 -0.59
C ASP A 12 -7.11 -12.99 -1.64
N LYS A 13 -7.58 -12.74 -2.86
CA LYS A 13 -6.76 -12.09 -3.90
C LYS A 13 -6.31 -10.70 -3.47
N PHE A 14 -7.22 -9.87 -2.95
CA PHE A 14 -6.88 -8.52 -2.50
C PHE A 14 -5.81 -8.55 -1.39
N ARG A 15 -5.99 -9.43 -0.40
CA ARG A 15 -5.03 -9.61 0.69
C ARG A 15 -3.65 -9.99 0.17
N LYS A 16 -3.56 -10.95 -0.75
CA LYS A 16 -2.29 -11.40 -1.35
C LYS A 16 -1.58 -10.28 -2.10
N HIS A 17 -2.29 -9.50 -2.91
CA HIS A 17 -1.69 -8.37 -3.63
C HIS A 17 -1.20 -7.29 -2.65
N ARG A 18 -1.99 -6.98 -1.61
CA ARG A 18 -1.57 -6.04 -0.56
C ARG A 18 -0.31 -6.49 0.16
N GLU A 19 -0.22 -7.78 0.50
CA GLU A 19 0.98 -8.37 1.12
C GLU A 19 2.20 -8.26 0.20
N LEU A 20 2.07 -8.67 -1.06
CA LEU A 20 3.11 -8.51 -2.09
C LEU A 20 3.61 -7.07 -2.22
N MET A 21 2.71 -6.10 -2.32
CA MET A 21 3.09 -4.68 -2.41
C MET A 21 3.81 -4.18 -1.16
N THR A 22 3.37 -4.63 0.02
CA THR A 22 3.99 -4.24 1.29
C THR A 22 5.40 -4.82 1.41
N ASP A 23 5.58 -6.08 1.03
CA ASP A 23 6.88 -6.75 1.03
C ASP A 23 7.89 -6.06 0.09
N GLU A 24 7.46 -5.63 -1.10
CA GLU A 24 8.31 -4.85 -2.02
C GLU A 24 8.69 -3.49 -1.43
N LEU A 25 7.77 -2.82 -0.72
CA LEU A 25 8.06 -1.56 -0.05
C LEU A 25 9.09 -1.73 1.07
N HIS A 26 9.00 -2.81 1.85
CA HIS A 26 9.92 -3.09 2.96
C HIS A 26 11.36 -3.35 2.53
N LYS A 27 11.60 -3.72 1.25
CA LYS A 27 12.97 -3.84 0.72
C LYS A 27 13.71 -2.50 0.65
N VAL A 28 12.97 -1.40 0.59
CA VAL A 28 13.53 -0.04 0.40
C VAL A 28 13.23 0.88 1.59
N ILE A 29 12.07 0.70 2.22
CA ILE A 29 11.57 1.57 3.30
C ILE A 29 11.56 0.81 4.62
N VAL A 30 12.23 1.37 5.64
CA VAL A 30 12.31 0.80 6.98
C VAL A 30 11.50 1.63 7.99
N GLY A 31 10.65 0.98 8.78
CA GLY A 31 9.98 1.55 9.95
C GLY A 31 8.77 2.47 9.69
N GLN A 32 8.29 2.57 8.45
CA GLN A 32 7.18 3.46 8.04
C GLN A 32 5.87 2.70 7.79
N ASP A 33 5.61 1.61 8.51
CA ASP A 33 4.48 0.69 8.26
C ASP A 33 3.13 1.40 8.28
N ALA A 34 2.87 2.21 9.30
CA ALA A 34 1.62 2.94 9.44
C ALA A 34 1.40 3.95 8.30
N VAL A 35 2.47 4.58 7.83
CA VAL A 35 2.41 5.54 6.71
C VAL A 35 2.10 4.80 5.41
N ILE A 36 2.75 3.66 5.17
CA ILE A 36 2.50 2.80 4.02
C ILE A 36 1.04 2.34 4.02
N GLU A 37 0.53 1.87 5.15
CA GLU A 37 -0.85 1.41 5.30
C GLU A 37 -1.87 2.52 4.96
N GLN A 38 -1.65 3.74 5.45
CA GLN A 38 -2.52 4.88 5.13
C GLN A 38 -2.47 5.28 3.66
N ILE A 39 -1.30 5.25 3.03
CA ILE A 39 -1.16 5.56 1.60
C ILE A 39 -1.88 4.52 0.75
N LEU A 40 -1.66 3.22 1.03
CA LEU A 40 -2.35 2.14 0.33
C LEU A 40 -3.87 2.23 0.51
N SER A 41 -4.33 2.56 1.73
CA SER A 41 -5.76 2.79 2.00
C SER A 41 -6.32 3.95 1.16
N ALA A 42 -5.60 5.06 1.05
CA ALA A 42 -6.00 6.18 0.21
C ALA A 42 -6.07 5.76 -1.27
N ILE A 43 -5.08 5.02 -1.78
CA ILE A 43 -5.05 4.56 -3.18
C ILE A 43 -6.22 3.62 -3.48
N PHE A 44 -6.46 2.60 -2.64
CA PHE A 44 -7.52 1.62 -2.86
C PHE A 44 -8.93 2.22 -2.74
N THR A 45 -9.09 3.31 -1.99
CA THR A 45 -10.37 4.02 -1.87
C THR A 45 -10.52 5.19 -2.85
N GLY A 46 -9.51 5.47 -3.68
CA GLY A 46 -9.50 6.64 -4.57
C GLY A 46 -9.41 7.98 -3.84
N GLY A 47 -8.97 7.97 -2.58
CA GLY A 47 -8.76 9.15 -1.77
C GLY A 47 -7.40 9.84 -2.02
N HIS A 48 -7.14 10.89 -1.25
CA HIS A 48 -5.89 11.65 -1.31
C HIS A 48 -5.26 11.72 0.07
N CYS A 49 -3.92 11.71 0.12
CA CYS A 49 -3.16 11.89 1.35
C CYS A 49 -2.04 12.92 1.16
N LEU A 50 -1.62 13.55 2.25
CA LEU A 50 -0.53 14.51 2.27
C LEU A 50 0.56 14.01 3.23
N LEU A 51 1.76 13.74 2.71
CA LEU A 51 2.91 13.34 3.53
C LEU A 51 3.62 14.58 4.08
N VAL A 52 3.48 14.84 5.39
CA VAL A 52 4.15 15.94 6.10
C VAL A 52 5.19 15.40 7.07
N GLY A 53 6.35 16.05 7.14
CA GLY A 53 7.39 15.73 8.11
C GLY A 53 8.69 16.46 7.81
N VAL A 54 9.66 16.37 8.72
CA VAL A 54 10.98 17.00 8.57
C VAL A 54 11.80 16.40 7.41
N PRO A 55 12.81 17.11 6.88
CA PRO A 55 13.71 16.57 5.86
C PRO A 55 14.38 15.26 6.30
N GLY A 56 14.65 14.35 5.36
CA GLY A 56 15.34 13.09 5.63
C GLY A 56 14.45 11.89 6.00
N LEU A 57 13.13 12.07 6.19
CA LEU A 57 12.21 10.97 6.54
C LEU A 57 11.72 10.15 5.33
N ALA A 58 12.54 9.99 4.29
CA ALA A 58 12.25 9.16 3.12
C ALA A 58 10.92 9.44 2.38
N LYS A 59 10.22 10.57 2.61
CA LYS A 59 8.91 10.89 1.98
C LYS A 59 8.91 10.72 0.45
N THR A 60 9.91 11.28 -0.22
CA THR A 60 10.06 11.17 -1.68
C THR A 60 10.37 9.73 -2.11
N MET A 61 11.15 9.00 -1.31
CA MET A 61 11.47 7.60 -1.57
C MET A 61 10.22 6.73 -1.46
N VAL A 62 9.39 6.92 -0.42
CA VAL A 62 8.11 6.22 -0.26
C VAL A 62 7.22 6.40 -1.49
N VAL A 63 6.97 7.66 -1.89
CA VAL A 63 6.09 7.95 -3.04
C VAL A 63 6.64 7.37 -4.34
N SER A 64 7.94 7.51 -4.60
CA SER A 64 8.55 6.99 -5.82
C SER A 64 8.64 5.45 -5.87
N THR A 65 8.83 4.78 -4.73
CA THR A 65 8.81 3.31 -4.65
C THR A 65 7.40 2.79 -4.88
N ILE A 66 6.38 3.42 -4.26
CA ILE A 66 4.97 3.05 -4.48
C ILE A 66 4.60 3.20 -5.96
N ALA A 67 5.00 4.31 -6.60
CA ALA A 67 4.74 4.54 -8.02
C ALA A 67 5.33 3.43 -8.91
N LYS A 68 6.55 2.96 -8.60
CA LYS A 68 7.20 1.86 -9.34
C LYS A 68 6.57 0.49 -9.13
N ILE A 69 5.93 0.26 -7.98
CA ILE A 69 5.24 -1.01 -7.67
C ILE A 69 3.88 -1.07 -8.36
N LEU A 70 3.26 0.09 -8.61
CA LEU A 70 1.94 0.22 -9.23
C LEU A 70 1.98 0.37 -10.76
N ASP A 71 3.15 0.65 -11.33
CA ASP A 71 3.40 0.67 -12.78
C ASP A 71 3.54 -0.76 -13.33
#